data_AF-A0A9P6H3D1-F1
#
_entry.id   AF-A0A9P6H3D1-F1
#
_cell.length_a   1.000
_cell.length_b   1.000
_cell.length_c   1.000
_cell.angle_alpha   90.00
_cell.angle_beta   90.00
_cell.angle_gamma   90.00
#
_symmetry.space_group_name_H-M   'P 1'
#
loop_
_entity.id
_entity.type
_entity.pdbx_description
1 polymer ?
#
loop_
_entity_poly.entity_id
_entity_poly.type
_entity_poly.pdbx_seq_one_letter_code
_entity_poly.pdbx_strand_id
1 'polypeptide(L)'
;MSRSSDVIAFGSNQRGTDETWCIDTRGVLTISIDPGTYQRLGLLGTPLPWKPHKDRYTVVLSQKVPKGEKHWNPLGPKQRSALELYDELREKAGFDAWDVVYHLKGNGSLAGTTVQSRSFQVQSRKATHTDFRIPHISLSPPTDADNEEMEDWKTSLAEFQEWLGLACMGSQRLHASDNVDPYIASYYPPEPNTVGTITHLRWSGLLHPDLTSALLQTCLDVLSADTPPPFIGILAHSNTNTPVGFLNAQKPERAAPVRLTRADGEDTRCIILTSDGRWTLTEIIGQWDARWG
;
A
#
# COMPACT_ATOMS: atom_id res chain seq x y z
N MET A 1 -6.06 24.27 -4.57
CA MET A 1 -5.66 23.10 -5.38
C MET A 1 -4.18 22.85 -5.17
N SER A 2 -3.84 21.83 -4.36
CA SER A 2 -2.44 21.40 -4.18
C SER A 2 -1.94 20.83 -5.50
N ARG A 3 -0.78 21.26 -5.99
CA ARG A 3 -0.17 20.68 -7.19
C ARG A 3 0.23 19.24 -6.84
N SER A 4 -0.39 18.26 -7.48
CA SER A 4 0.13 16.89 -7.54
C SER A 4 1.53 16.95 -8.12
N SER A 5 2.46 16.23 -7.51
CA SER A 5 3.74 15.92 -8.14
C SER A 5 3.50 15.01 -9.32
N ASP A 6 4.28 15.21 -10.38
CA ASP A 6 4.32 14.30 -11.53
C ASP A 6 5.23 13.09 -11.25
N VAL A 7 5.89 13.05 -10.09
CA VAL A 7 6.83 11.99 -9.71
C VAL A 7 6.38 11.32 -8.43
N ILE A 8 6.34 9.98 -8.46
CA ILE A 8 6.35 9.11 -7.28
C ILE A 8 7.62 8.29 -7.36
N ALA A 9 8.38 8.19 -6.27
CA ALA A 9 9.60 7.41 -6.24
C ALA A 9 9.85 6.82 -4.86
N PHE A 10 10.60 5.73 -4.78
CA PHE A 10 11.14 5.23 -3.52
C PHE A 10 12.43 4.45 -3.79
N GLY A 11 13.29 4.39 -2.77
CA GLY A 11 14.43 3.49 -2.81
C GLY A 11 13.96 2.05 -2.63
N SER A 12 14.26 1.15 -3.56
CA SER A 12 14.08 -0.27 -3.29
C SER A 12 15.12 -0.71 -2.25
N ASN A 13 14.69 -1.40 -1.20
CA ASN A 13 15.56 -1.80 -0.10
C ASN A 13 16.84 -2.46 -0.61
N GLN A 14 17.97 -1.81 -0.33
CA GLN A 14 19.29 -2.38 -0.55
C GLN A 14 19.64 -3.26 0.64
N ARG A 15 20.25 -4.42 0.35
CA ARG A 15 20.61 -5.38 1.39
C ARG A 15 21.59 -4.73 2.38
N GLY A 16 21.30 -4.85 3.68
CA GLY A 16 22.22 -4.44 4.74
C GLY A 16 22.00 -3.05 5.33
N THR A 17 20.93 -2.34 4.95
CA THR A 17 20.52 -1.10 5.62
C THR A 17 19.00 -1.07 5.83
N ASP A 18 18.59 -0.60 7.00
CA ASP A 18 17.17 -0.35 7.32
C ASP A 18 16.70 1.02 6.84
N GLU A 19 17.60 1.87 6.33
CA GLU A 19 17.30 3.20 5.85
C GLU A 19 16.39 3.16 4.61
N THR A 20 15.33 3.96 4.63
CA THR A 20 14.34 3.98 3.55
C THR A 20 13.91 5.39 3.20
N TRP A 21 13.43 5.60 1.99
CA TRP A 21 12.89 6.89 1.57
C TRP A 21 11.84 6.74 0.49
N CYS A 22 10.96 7.75 0.39
CA CYS A 22 10.01 7.87 -0.70
C CYS A 22 9.70 9.34 -1.02
N ILE A 23 9.37 9.60 -2.29
CA ILE A 23 8.71 10.81 -2.77
C ILE A 23 7.26 10.46 -3.06
N ASP A 24 6.34 11.09 -2.34
CA ASP A 24 4.91 10.85 -2.50
C ASP A 24 4.27 11.70 -3.61
N THR A 25 2.98 11.50 -3.86
CA THR A 25 2.20 12.23 -4.90
C THR A 25 2.10 13.73 -4.66
N ARG A 26 2.51 14.24 -3.50
CA ARG A 26 2.56 15.68 -3.19
C ARG A 26 3.94 16.26 -3.47
N GLY A 27 4.91 15.44 -3.86
CA GLY A 27 6.31 15.84 -4.09
C GLY A 27 7.08 16.01 -2.79
N VAL A 28 6.64 15.34 -1.72
CA VAL A 28 7.28 15.38 -0.41
C VAL A 28 8.23 14.19 -0.29
N LEU A 29 9.51 14.48 -0.04
CA LEU A 29 10.53 13.47 0.23
C LEU A 29 10.51 13.15 1.73
N THR A 30 10.24 11.89 2.07
CA THR A 30 10.31 11.39 3.44
C THR A 30 11.42 10.35 3.52
N ILE A 31 12.31 10.51 4.48
CA ILE A 31 13.49 9.65 4.70
C ILE A 31 13.42 9.12 6.13
N SER A 32 13.59 7.81 6.33
CA SER A 32 13.73 7.18 7.63
C SER A 32 15.15 6.65 7.79
N ILE A 33 15.86 7.16 8.80
CA ILE A 33 17.30 6.95 9.00
C ILE A 33 17.62 6.60 10.45
N ASP A 34 18.79 6.01 10.67
CA ASP A 34 19.30 5.68 12.00
C ASP A 34 19.83 6.94 12.74
N PRO A 35 20.08 6.87 14.06
CA PRO A 35 20.55 8.02 14.83
C PRO A 35 21.89 8.59 14.35
N GLY A 36 22.81 7.73 13.91
CA GLY A 36 24.16 8.11 13.50
C GLY A 36 24.15 8.92 12.21
N THR A 37 23.38 8.46 11.22
CA THR A 37 23.14 9.23 9.99
C THR A 37 22.40 10.53 10.32
N TYR A 38 21.31 10.47 11.09
CA TYR A 38 20.52 11.65 11.47
C TYR A 38 21.35 12.79 12.08
N GLN A 39 22.21 12.48 13.05
CA GLN A 39 23.05 13.48 13.71
C GLN A 39 24.04 14.16 12.75
N ARG A 40 24.56 13.41 11.77
CA ARG A 40 25.50 13.93 10.78
C ARG A 40 24.84 14.83 9.74
N LEU A 41 23.61 14.51 9.33
CA LEU A 41 22.89 15.30 8.33
C LEU A 41 22.49 16.69 8.85
N GLY A 42 22.28 16.85 10.16
CA GLY A 42 21.95 18.15 10.77
C GLY A 42 20.62 18.75 10.27
N LEU A 43 19.71 17.87 9.84
CA LEU A 43 18.34 18.18 9.39
C LEU A 43 17.35 18.06 10.54
N LEU A 44 16.24 18.78 10.47
CA LEU A 44 15.16 18.61 11.43
C LEU A 44 14.44 17.29 11.14
N GLY A 45 14.32 16.44 12.15
CA GLY A 45 13.59 15.17 12.05
C GLY A 45 12.71 14.94 13.28
N THR A 46 11.90 13.90 13.23
CA THR A 46 11.06 13.44 14.34
C THR A 46 11.36 11.97 14.62
N PRO A 47 11.62 11.57 15.88
CA PRO A 47 11.79 10.15 16.20
C PRO A 47 10.50 9.38 15.94
N LEU A 48 10.59 8.10 15.60
CA LEU A 48 9.40 7.26 15.50
C LEU A 48 8.68 7.18 16.85
N PRO A 49 7.34 7.10 16.88
CA PRO A 49 6.58 7.21 18.12
C PRO A 49 6.69 5.97 19.03
N TRP A 50 7.09 4.81 18.48
CA TRP A 50 7.06 3.52 19.18
C TRP A 50 8.31 3.27 20.02
N LYS A 51 8.11 2.94 21.30
CA LYS A 51 9.21 2.71 22.27
C LYS A 51 10.36 1.84 21.74
N PRO A 52 10.12 0.70 21.05
CA PRO A 52 11.20 -0.16 20.58
C PRO A 52 12.02 0.44 19.41
N HIS A 53 11.50 1.47 18.75
CA HIS A 53 12.04 2.04 17.51
C HIS A 53 12.24 3.56 17.59
N LYS A 54 12.26 4.13 18.80
CA LYS A 54 12.41 5.58 19.05
C LYS A 54 13.78 6.14 18.65
N ASP A 55 14.74 5.26 18.42
CA ASP A 55 16.07 5.54 17.92
C ASP A 55 16.08 5.87 16.42
N ARG A 56 15.04 5.49 15.66
CA ARG A 56 14.93 5.87 14.25
C ARG A 56 14.28 7.24 14.09
N TYR A 57 14.74 7.98 13.09
CA TYR A 57 14.28 9.34 12.80
C TYR A 57 13.68 9.44 11.40
N THR A 58 12.56 10.16 11.31
CA THR A 58 11.97 10.55 10.04
C THR A 58 12.29 12.00 9.73
N VAL A 59 12.87 12.25 8.56
CA VAL A 59 13.17 13.57 8.01
C VAL A 59 12.24 13.82 6.82
N VAL A 60 11.57 14.96 6.83
CA VAL A 60 10.63 15.35 5.77
C VAL A 60 11.17 16.58 5.05
N LEU A 61 11.25 16.52 3.72
CA LEU A 61 11.68 17.61 2.84
C LEU A 61 10.62 17.93 1.79
N SER A 62 10.38 19.22 1.55
CA SER A 62 9.41 19.67 0.55
C SER A 62 9.84 21.01 -0.06
N GLN A 63 9.47 21.27 -1.31
CA GLN A 63 9.61 22.59 -1.92
C GLN A 63 8.71 23.63 -1.24
N LYS A 64 7.56 23.20 -0.72
CA LYS A 64 6.58 24.06 -0.04
C LYS A 64 6.27 23.45 1.31
N VAL A 65 6.78 24.07 2.37
CA VAL A 65 6.47 23.69 3.75
C VAL A 65 5.13 24.32 4.14
N PRO A 66 4.13 23.53 4.53
CA PRO A 66 2.86 24.03 5.02
C PRO A 66 3.02 24.87 6.29
N LYS A 67 2.15 25.88 6.47
CA LYS A 67 2.15 26.68 7.70
C LYS A 67 1.83 25.79 8.90
N GLY A 68 2.65 25.86 9.94
CA GLY A 68 2.48 25.10 11.19
C GLY A 68 3.30 23.82 11.29
N GLU A 69 3.88 23.34 10.18
CA GLU A 69 4.75 22.16 10.17
C GLU A 69 6.17 22.54 10.60
N LYS A 70 6.52 22.24 11.86
CA LYS A 70 7.80 22.65 12.48
C LYS A 70 8.99 21.75 12.13
N HIS A 71 8.74 20.49 11.81
CA HIS A 71 9.79 19.48 11.55
C HIS A 71 10.00 19.21 10.06
N TRP A 72 9.36 19.99 9.19
CA TRP A 72 9.55 19.91 7.75
C TRP A 72 10.68 20.83 7.32
N ASN A 73 11.54 20.31 6.44
CA ASN A 73 12.66 21.05 5.91
C ASN A 73 12.30 21.61 4.52
N PRO A 74 12.39 22.93 4.29
CA PRO A 74 12.28 23.47 2.94
C PRO A 74 13.48 23.00 2.10
N LEU A 75 13.27 22.66 0.85
CA LEU A 75 14.37 22.35 -0.06
C LEU A 75 15.17 23.62 -0.38
N GLY A 76 16.40 23.67 0.13
CA GLY A 76 17.36 24.76 -0.09
C GLY A 76 18.80 24.25 -0.15
N PRO A 77 19.80 25.14 -0.28
CA PRO A 77 21.21 24.77 -0.40
C PRO A 77 21.69 23.88 0.75
N LYS A 78 21.34 24.22 2.00
CA LYS A 78 21.69 23.40 3.18
C LYS A 78 21.16 21.97 3.06
N GLN A 79 19.90 21.80 2.68
CA GLN A 79 19.27 20.49 2.54
C GLN A 79 19.88 19.70 1.38
N ARG A 80 20.25 20.36 0.27
CA ARG A 80 20.96 19.70 -0.83
C ARG A 80 22.32 19.19 -0.39
N SER A 81 23.11 20.00 0.31
CA SER A 81 24.40 19.57 0.87
C SER A 81 24.25 18.46 1.90
N ALA A 82 23.15 18.43 2.66
CA ALA A 82 22.86 17.31 3.55
C ALA A 82 22.54 16.02 2.77
N LEU A 83 21.82 16.10 1.65
CA LEU A 83 21.57 14.93 0.79
C LEU A 83 22.86 14.45 0.09
N GLU A 84 23.71 15.36 -0.37
CA GLU A 84 25.05 15.03 -0.90
C GLU A 84 25.91 14.33 0.16
N LEU A 85 25.93 14.85 1.39
CA LEU A 85 26.60 14.19 2.52
C LEU A 85 26.00 12.81 2.82
N TYR A 86 24.69 12.64 2.67
CA TYR A 86 24.04 11.35 2.88
C TYR A 86 24.54 10.32 1.86
N ASP A 87 24.63 10.69 0.59
CA ASP A 87 25.20 9.84 -0.45
C ASP A 87 26.67 9.50 -0.15
N GLU A 88 27.49 10.48 0.27
CA GLU A 88 28.89 10.23 0.67
C GLU A 88 29.03 9.27 1.86
N LEU A 89 28.16 9.39 2.87
CA LEU A 89 28.20 8.53 4.05
C LEU A 89 27.86 7.08 3.67
N ARG A 90 26.91 6.89 2.76
CA ARG A 90 26.54 5.57 2.24
C ARG A 90 27.68 4.95 1.44
N GLU A 91 28.30 5.72 0.55
CA GLU A 91 29.47 5.25 -0.22
C GLU A 91 30.63 4.83 0.71
N LYS A 92 30.93 5.65 1.74
CA LYS A 92 31.95 5.33 2.77
C LYS A 92 31.62 4.08 3.58
N ALA A 93 30.34 3.76 3.76
CA ALA A 93 29.89 2.54 4.41
C ALA A 93 29.86 1.32 3.47
N GLY A 94 30.22 1.49 2.20
CA GLY A 94 30.30 0.42 1.20
C GLY A 94 28.97 0.08 0.53
N PHE A 95 27.98 0.98 0.56
CA PHE A 95 26.74 0.81 -0.18
C PHE A 95 26.87 1.30 -1.62
N ASP A 96 26.23 0.58 -2.55
CA ASP A 96 26.14 0.97 -3.95
C ASP A 96 25.23 2.21 -4.16
N ALA A 97 25.24 2.74 -5.38
CA ALA A 97 24.29 3.76 -5.81
C ALA A 97 22.84 3.30 -5.59
N TRP A 98 21.94 4.25 -5.33
CA TRP A 98 20.53 3.97 -5.04
C TRP A 98 19.83 3.19 -6.17
N ASP A 99 19.21 2.08 -5.80
CA ASP A 99 18.20 1.42 -6.62
C ASP A 99 16.86 2.13 -6.42
N VAL A 100 16.34 2.75 -7.48
CA VAL A 100 15.15 3.59 -7.42
C VAL A 100 14.04 3.03 -8.29
N VAL A 101 12.86 2.86 -7.69
CA VAL A 101 11.64 2.58 -8.43
C VAL A 101 10.82 3.86 -8.47
N TYR A 102 10.45 4.31 -9.68
CA TYR A 102 9.72 5.55 -9.86
C TYR A 102 8.67 5.48 -10.97
N HIS A 103 7.70 6.38 -10.89
CA HIS A 103 6.68 6.62 -11.91
C HIS A 103 6.66 8.12 -12.23
N LEU A 104 6.69 8.45 -13.52
CA LEU A 104 6.53 9.82 -14.02
C LEU A 104 5.18 9.94 -14.70
N LYS A 105 4.45 11.00 -14.38
CA LYS A 105 3.21 11.36 -15.06
C LYS A 105 3.55 11.96 -16.43
N GLY A 106 2.98 11.39 -17.49
CA GLY A 106 3.21 11.82 -18.88
C GLY A 106 4.54 11.31 -19.47
N ASN A 107 4.90 11.82 -20.65
CA ASN A 107 6.12 11.40 -21.37
C ASN A 107 7.39 12.12 -20.88
N GLY A 108 7.42 12.52 -19.60
CA GLY A 108 8.56 13.23 -19.02
C GLY A 108 9.80 12.34 -18.97
N SER A 109 10.96 12.92 -19.28
CA SER A 109 12.26 12.37 -18.89
C SER A 109 12.72 13.09 -17.63
N LEU A 110 13.50 12.42 -16.77
CA LEU A 110 14.23 13.07 -15.67
C LEU A 110 15.32 13.97 -16.29
N ALA A 111 14.93 15.16 -16.72
CA ALA A 111 15.79 16.09 -17.44
C ALA A 111 17.06 16.38 -16.63
N GLY A 112 18.22 16.25 -17.27
CA GLY A 112 19.53 16.54 -16.67
C GLY A 112 20.12 15.42 -15.82
N THR A 113 19.55 14.21 -15.81
CA THR A 113 20.12 13.08 -15.07
C THR A 113 20.73 12.04 -16.01
N THR A 114 21.97 11.63 -15.73
CA THR A 114 22.63 10.48 -16.38
C THR A 114 22.19 9.18 -15.70
N VAL A 115 20.89 9.02 -15.47
CA VAL A 115 20.35 7.84 -14.77
C VAL A 115 20.09 6.76 -15.80
N GLN A 116 20.77 5.61 -15.66
CA GLN A 116 20.40 4.41 -16.39
C GLN A 116 19.05 3.92 -15.85
N SER A 117 17.98 4.22 -16.56
CA SER A 117 16.64 3.77 -16.19
C SER A 117 16.15 2.67 -17.14
N ARG A 118 15.38 1.74 -16.58
CA ARG A 118 14.66 0.71 -17.33
C ARG A 118 13.17 0.91 -17.13
N SER A 119 12.44 1.13 -18.22
CA SER A 119 10.99 1.23 -18.17
C SER A 119 10.36 -0.14 -18.09
N PHE A 120 9.39 -0.29 -17.19
CA PHE A 120 8.56 -1.48 -17.06
C PHE A 120 7.12 -1.11 -17.36
N GLN A 121 6.54 -1.74 -18.36
CA GLN A 121 5.12 -1.59 -18.63
C GLN A 121 4.34 -2.51 -17.68
N VAL A 122 3.46 -1.92 -16.87
CA VAL A 122 2.53 -2.70 -16.03
C VAL A 122 1.53 -3.39 -16.96
N GLN A 123 1.54 -4.72 -16.95
CA GLN A 123 0.61 -5.54 -17.72
C GLN A 123 -0.45 -6.15 -16.80
N SER A 124 -1.70 -6.18 -17.28
CA SER A 124 -2.77 -6.93 -16.63
C SER A 124 -2.61 -8.41 -16.97
N ARG A 125 -2.70 -9.28 -15.96
CA ARG A 125 -2.86 -10.72 -16.13
C ARG A 125 -4.29 -11.09 -15.81
N LYS A 126 -4.94 -11.80 -16.74
CA LYS A 126 -6.30 -12.32 -16.57
C LYS A 126 -6.24 -13.83 -16.35
N ALA A 127 -6.95 -14.29 -15.33
CA ALA A 127 -7.25 -15.70 -15.10
C ALA A 127 -8.76 -15.88 -14.91
N THR A 128 -9.28 -17.03 -15.33
CA THR A 128 -10.67 -17.42 -15.10
C THR A 128 -10.65 -18.77 -14.40
N HIS A 129 -11.39 -18.88 -13.31
CA HIS A 129 -11.50 -20.10 -12.54
C HIS A 129 -12.97 -20.52 -12.49
N THR A 130 -13.26 -21.73 -12.99
CA THR A 130 -14.60 -22.32 -12.96
C THR A 130 -14.74 -23.21 -11.74
N ASP A 131 -15.99 -23.55 -11.40
CA ASP A 131 -16.33 -24.50 -10.36
C ASP A 131 -15.76 -24.12 -8.98
N PHE A 132 -15.67 -22.82 -8.68
CA PHE A 132 -15.25 -22.31 -7.38
C PHE A 132 -16.46 -22.11 -6.46
N ARG A 133 -16.31 -22.41 -5.17
CA ARG A 133 -17.26 -22.07 -4.11
C ARG A 133 -17.13 -20.57 -3.80
N ILE A 134 -18.15 -19.80 -4.13
CA ILE A 134 -18.23 -18.35 -4.00
C ILE A 134 -19.15 -18.02 -2.81
N PRO A 135 -18.63 -17.44 -1.71
CA PRO A 135 -19.42 -17.13 -0.53
C PRO A 135 -20.42 -16.00 -0.82
N HIS A 136 -21.55 -16.06 -0.12
CA HIS A 136 -22.51 -14.96 -0.08
C HIS A 136 -22.02 -13.94 0.95
N ILE A 137 -22.01 -12.67 0.57
CA ILE A 137 -21.55 -11.60 1.44
C ILE A 137 -22.67 -10.62 1.77
N SER A 138 -22.80 -10.30 3.06
CA SER A 138 -23.61 -9.18 3.55
C SER A 138 -22.70 -8.08 4.08
N LEU A 139 -22.67 -6.94 3.39
CA LEU A 139 -21.87 -5.79 3.80
C LEU A 139 -22.55 -4.91 4.85
N SER A 140 -23.83 -5.11 5.13
CA SER A 140 -24.51 -4.34 6.18
C SER A 140 -24.27 -4.98 7.54
N PRO A 141 -23.83 -4.20 8.54
CA PRO A 141 -23.87 -4.67 9.91
C PRO A 141 -25.34 -4.94 10.31
N PRO A 142 -25.60 -5.90 11.21
CA PRO A 142 -26.95 -6.14 11.70
C PRO A 142 -27.51 -4.90 12.39
N THR A 143 -28.80 -4.60 12.16
CA THR A 143 -29.50 -3.51 12.84
C THR A 143 -29.80 -3.93 14.28
N ASP A 144 -29.52 -3.07 15.26
CA ASP A 144 -29.73 -3.34 16.70
C ASP A 144 -28.96 -4.57 17.22
N ALA A 145 -27.81 -4.89 16.61
CA ALA A 145 -26.97 -6.00 17.01
C ALA A 145 -26.44 -5.86 18.44
N ASP A 146 -26.45 -6.95 19.18
CA ASP A 146 -25.65 -7.04 20.40
C ASP A 146 -24.16 -7.21 20.08
N ASN A 147 -23.33 -7.32 21.12
CA ASN A 147 -21.89 -7.48 20.91
C ASN A 147 -21.54 -8.79 20.20
N GLU A 148 -22.30 -9.87 20.40
CA GLU A 148 -22.03 -11.18 19.81
C GLU A 148 -22.33 -11.14 18.31
N GLU A 149 -23.51 -10.63 17.93
CA GLU A 149 -23.89 -10.46 16.52
C GLU A 149 -22.93 -9.56 15.74
N MET A 150 -22.40 -8.52 16.39
CA MET A 150 -21.40 -7.64 15.78
C MET A 150 -20.06 -8.33 15.57
N GLU A 151 -19.61 -9.17 16.53
CA GLU A 151 -18.37 -9.94 16.38
C GLU A 151 -18.51 -11.06 15.34
N ASP A 152 -19.67 -11.70 15.24
CA ASP A 152 -19.97 -12.67 14.18
C ASP A 152 -19.93 -12.02 12.80
N TRP A 153 -20.53 -10.84 12.66
CA TRP A 153 -20.47 -10.07 11.42
C TRP A 153 -19.02 -9.71 11.05
N LYS A 154 -18.20 -9.24 11.99
CA LYS A 154 -16.78 -8.97 11.75
C LYS A 154 -16.00 -10.23 11.36
N THR A 155 -16.30 -11.36 12.00
CA THR A 155 -15.69 -12.66 11.68
C THR A 155 -16.04 -13.07 10.26
N SER A 156 -17.29 -12.92 9.84
CA SER A 156 -17.71 -13.22 8.45
C SER A 156 -16.98 -12.36 7.40
N LEU A 157 -16.72 -11.09 7.71
CA LEU A 157 -15.93 -10.21 6.83
C LEU A 157 -14.47 -10.63 6.76
N ALA A 158 -13.89 -11.08 7.89
CA ALA A 158 -12.52 -11.58 7.94
C ALA A 158 -12.36 -12.89 7.15
N GLU A 159 -13.30 -13.83 7.31
CA GLU A 159 -13.36 -15.08 6.55
C GLU A 159 -13.50 -14.84 5.04
N PHE A 160 -14.35 -13.88 4.64
CA PHE A 160 -14.46 -13.49 3.25
C PHE A 160 -13.16 -12.88 2.71
N GLN A 161 -12.46 -12.08 3.51
CA GLN A 161 -11.17 -11.52 3.12
C GLN A 161 -10.10 -12.61 2.92
N GLU A 162 -10.08 -13.63 3.78
CA GLU A 162 -9.22 -14.81 3.61
C GLU A 162 -9.57 -15.55 2.31
N TRP A 163 -10.87 -15.78 2.07
CA TRP A 163 -11.36 -16.38 0.82
C TRP A 163 -10.92 -15.58 -0.41
N LEU A 164 -11.00 -14.25 -0.36
CA LEU A 164 -10.57 -13.38 -1.47
C LEU A 164 -9.06 -13.51 -1.73
N GLY A 165 -8.25 -13.59 -0.68
CA GLY A 165 -6.82 -13.86 -0.79
C GLY A 165 -6.54 -15.20 -1.49
N LEU A 166 -7.24 -16.26 -1.08
CA LEU A 166 -7.14 -17.59 -1.71
C LEU A 166 -7.61 -17.56 -3.18
N ALA A 167 -8.64 -16.78 -3.49
CA ALA A 167 -9.16 -16.59 -4.85
C ALA A 167 -8.13 -15.89 -5.75
N CYS A 168 -7.47 -14.85 -5.24
CA CYS A 168 -6.36 -14.17 -5.93
C CYS A 168 -5.17 -15.10 -6.19
N MET A 169 -4.98 -16.14 -5.38
CA MET A 169 -3.95 -17.16 -5.58
C MET A 169 -4.41 -18.32 -6.48
N GLY A 170 -5.68 -18.37 -6.87
CA GLY A 170 -6.24 -19.51 -7.62
C GLY A 170 -6.20 -20.81 -6.81
N SER A 171 -6.37 -20.72 -5.49
CA SER A 171 -6.21 -21.85 -4.58
C SER A 171 -7.16 -23.00 -4.92
N GLN A 172 -6.63 -24.23 -4.96
CA GLN A 172 -7.41 -25.45 -5.14
C GLN A 172 -8.47 -25.63 -4.04
N ARG A 173 -8.25 -25.06 -2.84
CA ARG A 173 -9.18 -25.17 -1.70
C ARG A 173 -10.57 -24.58 -2.00
N LEU A 174 -10.66 -23.71 -3.01
CA LEU A 174 -11.92 -23.09 -3.40
C LEU A 174 -12.72 -23.93 -4.39
N HIS A 175 -12.13 -24.97 -4.98
CA HIS A 175 -12.79 -25.75 -6.03
C HIS A 175 -13.90 -26.65 -5.44
N ALA A 176 -15.01 -26.80 -6.15
CA ALA A 176 -16.15 -27.59 -5.67
C ALA A 176 -15.84 -29.09 -5.57
N SER A 177 -14.98 -29.59 -6.46
CA SER A 177 -14.53 -30.99 -6.45
C SER A 177 -13.38 -31.26 -5.48
N ASP A 178 -13.03 -30.27 -4.67
CA ASP A 178 -11.91 -30.38 -3.77
C ASP A 178 -12.21 -31.34 -2.59
N ASN A 179 -11.25 -32.21 -2.30
CA ASN A 179 -11.34 -33.26 -1.29
C ASN A 179 -9.95 -33.56 -0.69
N VAL A 180 -9.37 -32.57 0.00
CA VAL A 180 -8.13 -32.78 0.75
C VAL A 180 -8.41 -33.53 2.03
N ASP A 181 -7.41 -34.29 2.49
CA ASP A 181 -7.40 -34.84 3.83
C ASP A 181 -7.44 -33.70 4.87
N PRO A 182 -8.42 -33.67 5.81
CA PRO A 182 -8.50 -32.65 6.85
C PRO A 182 -7.27 -32.57 7.77
N TYR A 183 -6.46 -33.63 7.86
CA TYR A 183 -5.19 -33.60 8.58
C TYR A 183 -4.08 -32.83 7.83
N ILE A 184 -4.27 -32.56 6.53
CA ILE A 184 -3.33 -31.80 5.68
C ILE A 184 -3.76 -30.34 5.58
N ALA A 185 -5.05 -30.06 5.39
CA ALA A 185 -5.57 -28.71 5.33
C ALA A 185 -7.00 -28.63 5.88
N SER A 186 -7.22 -27.70 6.80
CA SER A 186 -8.50 -27.50 7.50
C SER A 186 -9.35 -26.36 6.95
N TYR A 187 -8.90 -25.67 5.90
CA TYR A 187 -9.65 -24.55 5.33
C TYR A 187 -10.90 -25.04 4.60
N TYR A 188 -12.03 -24.41 4.89
CA TYR A 188 -13.29 -24.58 4.16
C TYR A 188 -13.80 -23.20 3.71
N PRO A 189 -14.29 -23.06 2.46
CA PRO A 189 -14.88 -21.81 2.02
C PRO A 189 -16.06 -21.38 2.91
N PRO A 190 -16.23 -20.08 3.20
CA PRO A 190 -17.29 -19.62 4.09
C PRO A 190 -18.68 -20.03 3.60
N GLU A 191 -19.58 -20.36 4.52
CA GLU A 191 -20.98 -20.68 4.22
C GLU A 191 -21.90 -19.50 4.59
N PRO A 192 -23.00 -19.28 3.84
CA PRO A 192 -23.41 -20.02 2.64
C PRO A 192 -22.60 -19.62 1.39
N ASN A 193 -22.40 -20.58 0.46
CA ASN A 193 -21.73 -20.35 -0.81
C ASN A 193 -22.44 -21.03 -1.99
N THR A 194 -22.12 -20.58 -3.20
CA THR A 194 -22.59 -21.16 -4.47
C THR A 194 -21.42 -21.53 -5.37
N VAL A 195 -21.57 -22.57 -6.18
CA VAL A 195 -20.56 -22.93 -7.18
C VAL A 195 -20.70 -22.04 -8.40
N GLY A 196 -19.62 -21.39 -8.81
CA GLY A 196 -19.63 -20.45 -9.92
C GLY A 196 -18.27 -20.22 -10.56
N THR A 197 -18.20 -19.19 -11.40
CA THR A 197 -16.99 -18.79 -12.11
C THR A 197 -16.51 -17.43 -11.60
N ILE A 198 -15.21 -17.31 -11.33
CA ILE A 198 -14.58 -16.03 -11.00
C ILE A 198 -13.62 -15.61 -12.12
N THR A 199 -13.54 -14.30 -12.35
CA THR A 199 -12.50 -13.69 -13.20
C THR A 199 -11.56 -12.89 -12.31
N HIS A 200 -10.28 -13.23 -12.35
CA HIS A 200 -9.24 -12.55 -11.60
C HIS A 200 -8.37 -11.73 -12.55
N LEU A 201 -8.26 -10.42 -12.27
CA LEU A 201 -7.36 -9.50 -12.95
C LEU A 201 -6.27 -9.05 -11.98
N ARG A 202 -5.01 -9.19 -12.37
CA ARG A 202 -3.86 -8.81 -11.55
C ARG A 202 -2.95 -7.84 -12.28
N TRP A 203 -2.60 -6.76 -11.60
CA TRP A 203 -1.52 -5.84 -11.98
C TRP A 203 -0.40 -5.94 -10.95
N SER A 204 0.85 -5.78 -11.38
CA SER A 204 2.01 -5.85 -10.47
C SER A 204 3.09 -4.87 -10.92
N GLY A 205 3.68 -4.16 -9.96
CA GLY A 205 4.64 -3.08 -10.19
C GLY A 205 4.29 -1.85 -9.35
N LEU A 206 4.92 -0.71 -9.66
CA LEU A 206 4.55 0.57 -9.08
C LEU A 206 3.31 1.12 -9.80
N LEU A 207 2.17 1.10 -9.10
CA LEU A 207 0.89 1.56 -9.62
C LEU A 207 0.63 2.99 -9.14
N HIS A 208 0.45 3.92 -10.08
CA HIS A 208 0.08 5.30 -9.76
C HIS A 208 -1.38 5.37 -9.27
N PRO A 209 -1.74 6.22 -8.28
CA PRO A 209 -3.11 6.32 -7.78
C PRO A 209 -4.17 6.61 -8.85
N ASP A 210 -3.82 7.34 -9.91
CA ASP A 210 -4.72 7.56 -11.06
C ASP A 210 -5.20 6.24 -11.70
N LEU A 211 -4.34 5.22 -11.77
CA LEU A 211 -4.74 3.88 -12.25
C LEU A 211 -5.73 3.24 -11.29
N THR A 212 -5.47 3.31 -9.99
CA THR A 212 -6.38 2.76 -8.96
C THR A 212 -7.75 3.43 -9.01
N SER A 213 -7.80 4.75 -9.18
CA SER A 213 -9.05 5.50 -9.35
C SER A 213 -9.80 5.08 -10.62
N ALA A 214 -9.10 4.91 -11.74
CA ALA A 214 -9.71 4.46 -13.00
C ALA A 214 -10.25 3.02 -12.91
N LEU A 215 -9.52 2.13 -12.23
CA LEU A 215 -9.96 0.76 -11.97
C LEU A 215 -11.21 0.74 -11.09
N LEU A 216 -11.23 1.54 -10.02
CA LEU A 216 -12.39 1.64 -9.13
C LEU A 216 -13.62 2.14 -9.89
N GLN A 217 -13.48 3.19 -10.71
CA GLN A 217 -14.58 3.68 -11.54
C GLN A 217 -15.07 2.60 -12.51
N THR A 218 -14.16 1.88 -13.17
CA THR A 218 -14.52 0.78 -14.07
C THR A 218 -15.30 -0.32 -13.34
N CYS A 219 -14.93 -0.63 -12.09
CA CYS A 219 -15.66 -1.61 -11.28
C CYS A 219 -17.09 -1.14 -10.96
N LEU A 220 -17.26 0.14 -10.64
CA LEU A 220 -18.58 0.74 -10.40
C LEU A 220 -19.45 0.73 -11.66
N ASP A 221 -18.86 1.01 -12.82
CA ASP A 221 -19.55 0.95 -14.11
C ASP A 221 -20.02 -0.48 -14.42
N VAL A 222 -19.18 -1.49 -14.14
CA VAL A 222 -19.53 -2.92 -14.30
C VAL A 222 -20.66 -3.33 -13.36
N LEU A 223 -20.66 -2.88 -12.11
CA LEU A 223 -21.72 -3.16 -11.15
C LEU A 223 -23.04 -2.46 -11.48
N SER A 224 -22.99 -1.45 -12.35
CA SER A 224 -24.17 -0.71 -12.83
C SER A 224 -24.74 -1.27 -14.14
N ALA A 225 -24.15 -2.33 -14.70
CA ALA A 225 -24.63 -2.97 -15.92
C ALA A 225 -25.94 -3.74 -15.69
N ASP A 226 -26.66 -4.10 -16.77
CA ASP A 226 -27.93 -4.83 -16.69
C ASP A 226 -27.80 -6.21 -16.01
N THR A 227 -26.62 -6.82 -16.08
CA THR A 227 -26.30 -8.13 -15.50
C THR A 227 -25.01 -8.04 -14.68
N PRO A 228 -25.04 -7.38 -13.51
CA PRO A 228 -23.85 -7.17 -12.72
C PRO A 228 -23.45 -8.46 -12.00
N PRO A 229 -22.14 -8.65 -11.72
CA PRO A 229 -21.73 -9.68 -10.78
C PRO A 229 -22.28 -9.35 -9.37
N PRO A 230 -22.45 -10.35 -8.48
CA PRO A 230 -22.96 -10.10 -7.13
C PRO A 230 -22.03 -9.17 -6.33
N PHE A 231 -20.71 -9.27 -6.57
CA PHE A 231 -19.72 -8.38 -5.99
C PHE A 231 -18.46 -8.28 -6.87
N ILE A 232 -17.64 -7.28 -6.60
CA ILE A 232 -16.25 -7.16 -7.04
C ILE A 232 -15.37 -7.00 -5.80
N GLY A 233 -14.38 -7.89 -5.65
CA GLY A 233 -13.33 -7.79 -4.63
C GLY A 233 -12.06 -7.20 -5.23
N ILE A 234 -11.49 -6.19 -4.57
CA ILE A 234 -10.24 -5.53 -4.97
C ILE A 234 -9.24 -5.69 -3.84
N LEU A 235 -8.16 -6.43 -4.08
CA LEU A 235 -7.06 -6.60 -3.14
C LEU A 235 -5.84 -5.78 -3.61
N ALA A 236 -5.34 -4.92 -2.73
CA ALA A 236 -4.18 -4.07 -2.99
C ALA A 236 -3.10 -4.28 -1.93
N HIS A 237 -1.92 -4.65 -2.38
CA HIS A 237 -0.73 -4.86 -1.55
C HIS A 237 0.13 -3.60 -1.57
N SER A 238 0.44 -3.07 -0.39
CA SER A 238 1.31 -1.90 -0.26
C SER A 238 2.76 -2.34 -0.16
N ASN A 239 3.66 -1.58 -0.80
CA ASN A 239 5.09 -1.80 -0.62
C ASN A 239 5.48 -1.43 0.82
N THR A 240 5.97 -2.37 1.63
CA THR A 240 6.37 -2.19 3.05
C THR A 240 7.74 -1.55 3.25
N ASN A 241 8.45 -1.26 2.16
CA ASN A 241 9.77 -0.60 2.16
C ASN A 241 9.68 0.93 2.11
N THR A 242 8.49 1.51 2.15
CA THR A 242 8.31 2.97 2.19
C THR A 242 7.97 3.44 3.61
N PRO A 243 8.56 4.55 4.09
CA PRO A 243 8.23 5.11 5.42
C PRO A 243 6.84 5.74 5.49
N VAL A 244 6.21 5.95 4.32
CA VAL A 244 4.85 6.47 4.16
C VAL A 244 4.00 5.45 3.42
N GLY A 245 2.94 4.97 4.08
CA GLY A 245 1.98 4.02 3.51
C GLY A 245 0.60 4.62 3.18
N PHE A 246 0.33 5.84 3.64
CA PHE A 246 -0.98 6.47 3.54
C PHE A 246 -0.90 8.00 3.50
N LEU A 247 -1.76 8.61 2.69
CA LEU A 247 -1.91 10.05 2.58
C LEU A 247 -3.36 10.44 2.91
N ASN A 248 -3.54 11.40 3.81
CA ASN A 248 -4.87 11.91 4.11
C ASN A 248 -5.31 12.91 3.04
N ALA A 249 -6.24 12.48 2.17
CA ALA A 249 -6.77 13.32 1.10
C ALA A 249 -7.53 14.56 1.59
N GLN A 250 -8.12 14.52 2.79
CA GLN A 250 -8.84 15.65 3.38
C GLN A 250 -7.90 16.70 3.98
N LYS A 251 -6.68 16.29 4.35
CA LYS A 251 -5.66 17.16 4.97
C LYS A 251 -4.30 16.96 4.29
N PRO A 252 -4.20 17.25 2.98
CA PRO A 252 -3.00 16.99 2.19
C PRO A 252 -1.78 17.78 2.67
N GLU A 253 -1.99 18.87 3.39
CA GLU A 253 -0.97 19.73 3.98
C GLU A 253 -0.34 19.17 5.26
N ARG A 254 -0.87 18.10 5.85
CA ARG A 254 -0.30 17.50 7.06
C ARG A 254 0.78 16.49 6.75
N ALA A 255 1.72 16.32 7.69
CA ALA A 255 2.60 15.15 7.72
C ALA A 255 1.80 13.85 7.49
N ALA A 256 2.31 13.01 6.60
CA ALA A 256 1.75 11.68 6.45
C ALA A 256 2.06 10.87 7.73
N PRO A 257 1.13 10.02 8.19
CA PRO A 257 1.42 9.07 9.25
C PRO A 257 2.64 8.23 8.86
N VAL A 258 3.63 8.22 9.75
CA VAL A 258 4.85 7.41 9.57
C VAL A 258 4.53 5.96 9.89
N ARG A 259 5.27 5.05 9.29
CA ARG A 259 5.28 3.64 9.69
C ARG A 259 6.71 3.10 9.67
N LEU A 260 6.96 2.05 10.45
CA LEU A 260 8.21 1.32 10.40
C LEU A 260 8.24 0.44 9.14
N THR A 261 9.28 0.58 8.34
CA THR A 261 9.54 -0.31 7.20
C THR A 261 9.96 -1.69 7.68
N ARG A 262 9.47 -2.73 7.00
CA ARG A 262 9.65 -4.12 7.42
C ARG A 262 9.80 -5.01 6.20
N ALA A 263 10.86 -5.81 6.15
CA ALA A 263 11.11 -6.72 5.03
C ALA A 263 10.14 -7.91 5.00
N ASP A 264 9.61 -8.29 6.15
CA ASP A 264 8.67 -9.41 6.37
C ASP A 264 7.20 -8.97 6.43
N GLY A 265 6.94 -7.67 6.44
CA GLY A 265 5.59 -7.13 6.53
C GLY A 265 4.91 -7.05 5.17
N GLU A 266 3.58 -7.20 5.18
CA GLU A 266 2.72 -6.86 4.05
C GLU A 266 1.50 -6.10 4.56
N ASP A 267 1.32 -4.86 4.09
CA ASP A 267 0.11 -4.09 4.40
C ASP A 267 -0.86 -4.26 3.24
N THR A 268 -2.06 -4.78 3.52
CA THR A 268 -3.04 -5.13 2.51
C THR A 268 -4.32 -4.32 2.71
N ARG A 269 -4.90 -3.84 1.62
CA ARG A 269 -6.21 -3.19 1.60
C ARG A 269 -7.15 -4.01 0.73
N CYS A 270 -8.33 -4.30 1.25
CA CYS A 270 -9.36 -5.02 0.55
C CYS A 270 -10.62 -4.15 0.47
N ILE A 271 -11.06 -3.87 -0.76
CA ILE A 271 -12.34 -3.21 -1.02
C ILE A 271 -13.28 -4.25 -1.59
N ILE A 272 -14.48 -4.32 -1.04
CA ILE A 272 -15.55 -5.16 -1.58
C ILE A 272 -16.68 -4.22 -1.98
N LEU A 273 -17.14 -4.37 -3.22
CA LEU A 273 -18.22 -3.61 -3.81
C LEU A 273 -19.34 -4.58 -4.19
N THR A 274 -20.59 -4.30 -3.83
CA THR A 274 -21.74 -5.14 -4.17
C THR A 274 -22.65 -4.45 -5.19
N SER A 275 -23.44 -5.24 -5.94
CA SER A 275 -24.33 -4.74 -7.00
C SER A 275 -25.46 -3.83 -6.49
N ASP A 276 -25.73 -3.83 -5.18
CA ASP A 276 -26.68 -2.93 -4.53
C ASP A 276 -26.07 -1.58 -4.10
N GLY A 277 -24.82 -1.32 -4.49
CA GLY A 277 -24.12 -0.06 -4.22
C GLY A 277 -23.49 0.03 -2.83
N ARG A 278 -23.53 -1.03 -2.01
CA ARG A 278 -22.81 -1.07 -0.74
C ARG A 278 -21.33 -1.39 -0.97
N TRP A 279 -20.49 -0.95 -0.03
CA TRP A 279 -19.07 -1.26 -0.04
C TRP A 279 -18.51 -1.34 1.37
N THR A 280 -17.40 -2.07 1.51
CA THR A 280 -16.57 -2.07 2.72
C THR A 280 -15.10 -1.96 2.33
N LEU A 281 -14.31 -1.37 3.22
CA LEU A 281 -12.85 -1.33 3.15
C LEU A 281 -12.30 -1.97 4.42
N THR A 282 -11.54 -3.04 4.25
CA THR A 282 -10.75 -3.63 5.33
C THR A 282 -9.27 -3.36 5.06
N GLU A 283 -8.54 -3.05 6.13
CA GLU A 283 -7.09 -2.82 6.07
C GLU A 283 -6.39 -3.78 7.04
N ILE A 284 -5.43 -4.54 6.54
CA ILE A 284 -4.44 -5.25 7.34
C ILE A 284 -3.18 -4.40 7.33
N ILE A 285 -2.74 -3.99 8.50
CA ILE A 285 -1.62 -3.05 8.66
C ILE A 285 -0.66 -3.57 9.72
N GLY A 286 0.58 -3.10 9.62
CA GLY A 286 1.58 -3.31 10.66
C GLY A 286 1.22 -2.76 12.03
N GLN A 287 1.71 -3.47 13.06
CA GLN A 287 1.73 -3.00 14.44
C GLN A 287 2.44 -1.64 14.64
N TRP A 288 3.30 -1.24 13.71
CA TRP A 288 4.10 -0.01 13.76
C TRP A 288 3.69 0.95 12.64
N ASP A 289 2.39 1.23 12.51
CA ASP A 289 1.83 2.23 11.59
C ASP A 289 1.10 3.31 12.40
N ALA A 290 1.50 4.57 12.27
CA ALA A 290 1.01 5.66 13.13
C ALA A 290 -0.43 6.08 12.81
N ARG A 291 -1.06 5.46 11.81
CA ARG A 291 -2.51 5.55 11.63
C ARG A 291 -3.29 4.84 12.74
N TRP A 292 -2.68 3.83 13.35
CA TRP A 292 -3.30 2.96 14.34
C TRP A 292 -2.31 2.75 15.49
N GLY A 293 -2.36 3.62 16.50
CA GLY A 293 -1.47 3.60 17.65
C GLY A 293 -1.35 4.95 18.35
#